data_AF-A0A1I2S8E3-F1
#
_entry.id   AF-A0A1I2S8E3-F1
#
_cell.length_a   1.000
_cell.length_b   1.000
_cell.length_c   1.000
_cell.angle_alpha   90.00
_cell.angle_beta   90.00
_cell.angle_gamma   90.00
#
_symmetry.space_group_name_H-M   'P 1'
#
loop_
_entity.id
_entity.type
_entity.pdbx_description
1 polymer ?
#
loop_
_entity_poly.entity_id
_entity_poly.type
_entity_poly.pdbx_seq_one_letter_code
_entity_poly.pdbx_strand_id
1 'polypeptide(L)'
;MVELLTGKEICGRYTDLENDAFGTENHRFELITIEKEKLYDVPCSFSNNGKNLVTYKEWANDPENYDDYHTDNVKQMVDYIHEGGKLPPMIVNKDLCLYDGQHRLTAYSLIPDIKEIEIYKEV
;
A
#
# COMPACT_ATOMS: atom_id res chain seq x y z
N MET A 1 10.81 14.51 -17.03
CA MET A 1 11.46 13.19 -17.09
C MET A 1 11.10 12.51 -15.78
N VAL A 2 10.34 11.42 -15.81
CA VAL A 2 9.93 10.72 -14.57
C VAL A 2 11.12 9.90 -14.09
N GLU A 3 11.51 10.07 -12.83
CA GLU A 3 12.59 9.30 -12.22
C GLU A 3 12.14 7.84 -12.09
N LEU A 4 12.89 6.92 -12.69
CA LEU A 4 12.66 5.49 -12.55
C LEU A 4 13.56 4.95 -11.45
N LEU A 5 12.96 4.25 -10.50
CA LEU A 5 13.68 3.61 -9.40
C LEU A 5 13.57 2.10 -9.51
N THR A 6 14.64 1.41 -9.16
CA THR A 6 14.60 -0.03 -8.96
C THR A 6 13.90 -0.37 -7.64
N GLY A 7 13.35 -1.58 -7.53
CA GLY A 7 12.77 -2.04 -6.27
C GLY A 7 13.79 -2.04 -5.13
N LYS A 8 15.05 -2.38 -5.43
CA LYS A 8 16.17 -2.29 -4.47
C LYS A 8 16.40 -0.87 -3.96
N GLU A 9 16.34 0.14 -4.83
CA GLU A 9 16.45 1.55 -4.42
C GLU A 9 15.26 2.00 -3.56
N ILE A 10 14.06 1.53 -3.87
CA ILE A 10 12.87 1.82 -3.06
C ILE A 10 13.00 1.18 -1.67
N CYS A 11 13.38 -0.10 -1.57
CA CYS A 11 13.67 -0.74 -0.28
C CYS A 11 14.75 0.01 0.51
N GLY A 12 15.79 0.51 -0.16
CA GLY A 12 16.82 1.33 0.48
C GLY A 12 16.33 2.68 1.04
N ARG A 13 15.20 3.20 0.56
CA ARG A 13 14.58 4.46 1.04
C ARG A 13 13.70 4.25 2.27
N TYR A 14 13.20 3.04 2.50
CA TYR A 14 12.27 2.73 3.58
C TYR A 14 12.79 1.52 4.36
N THR A 15 13.27 1.75 5.58
CA THR A 15 13.88 0.73 6.44
C THR A 15 13.00 -0.48 6.72
N ASP A 16 11.68 -0.32 6.56
CA ASP A 16 10.69 -1.33 6.90
C ASP A 16 10.22 -2.13 5.68
N LEU A 17 10.82 -1.90 4.50
CA LEU A 17 10.49 -2.60 3.26
C LEU A 17 11.58 -3.62 2.89
N GLU A 18 11.41 -4.85 3.34
CA GLU A 18 12.14 -6.01 2.82
C GLU A 18 11.16 -6.92 2.07
N ASN A 19 11.32 -7.04 0.74
CA ASN A 19 10.43 -7.86 -0.06
C ASN A 19 11.14 -8.41 -1.31
N ASP A 20 11.39 -9.72 -1.32
CA ASP A 20 12.05 -10.41 -2.44
C ASP A 20 11.22 -10.41 -3.74
N ALA A 21 9.91 -10.18 -3.67
CA ALA A 21 9.03 -10.19 -4.83
C ALA A 21 9.21 -8.98 -5.76
N PHE A 22 9.69 -7.86 -5.23
CA PHE A 22 9.93 -6.65 -6.02
C PHE A 22 11.27 -5.96 -5.75
N GLY A 23 11.91 -6.21 -4.60
CA GLY A 23 13.12 -5.54 -4.09
C GLY A 23 14.42 -5.86 -4.84
N THR A 24 14.36 -6.01 -6.16
CA THR A 24 15.49 -6.37 -7.02
C THR A 24 15.88 -5.21 -7.95
N GLU A 25 17.01 -5.35 -8.63
CA GLU A 25 17.45 -4.39 -9.66
C GLU A 25 16.68 -4.55 -10.99
N ASN A 26 15.88 -5.61 -11.13
CA ASN A 26 15.15 -5.93 -12.36
C ASN A 26 13.79 -5.24 -12.45
N HIS A 27 13.11 -5.04 -11.33
CA HIS A 27 11.85 -4.29 -11.28
C HIS A 27 12.15 -2.79 -11.30
N ARG A 28 11.41 -2.06 -12.13
CA ARG A 28 11.53 -0.60 -12.25
C ARG A 28 10.18 0.04 -12.00
N PHE A 29 10.18 1.17 -11.32
CA PHE A 29 8.99 1.85 -10.86
C PHE A 29 9.03 3.32 -11.19
N GLU A 30 7.86 3.86 -11.51
CA GLU A 30 7.59 5.30 -11.57
C GLU A 30 6.78 5.74 -10.36
N LEU A 31 7.14 6.89 -9.76
CA LEU A 31 6.31 7.53 -8.75
C LEU A 31 5.21 8.32 -9.45
N ILE A 32 3.95 7.94 -9.23
CA ILE A 32 2.79 8.60 -9.82
C ILE A 32 1.73 8.88 -8.76
N THR A 33 0.86 9.86 -9.05
CA THR A 33 -0.31 10.17 -8.23
C THR A 33 -1.55 9.59 -8.91
N ILE A 34 -2.36 8.86 -8.14
CA ILE A 34 -3.62 8.27 -8.62
C ILE A 34 -4.74 8.47 -7.61
N GLU A 35 -5.99 8.37 -8.07
CA GLU A 35 -7.15 8.24 -7.19
C GLU A 35 -7.06 6.94 -6.39
N LYS A 36 -7.22 7.02 -5.07
CA LYS A 36 -7.08 5.85 -4.18
C LYS A 36 -8.07 4.72 -4.51
N GLU A 37 -9.26 5.08 -4.99
CA GLU A 37 -10.33 4.14 -5.32
C GLU A 37 -9.96 3.21 -6.48
N LYS A 38 -9.02 3.62 -7.35
CA LYS A 38 -8.50 2.78 -8.44
C LYS A 38 -7.77 1.55 -7.93
N LEU A 39 -7.34 1.55 -6.67
CA LEU A 39 -6.68 0.41 -6.06
C LEU A 39 -7.65 -0.55 -5.39
N TYR A 40 -8.91 -0.20 -5.12
CA TYR A 40 -9.72 -0.96 -4.15
C TYR A 40 -10.05 -2.39 -4.57
N ASP A 41 -10.58 -2.54 -5.79
CA ASP A 41 -11.08 -3.82 -6.30
C ASP A 41 -10.12 -4.48 -7.32
N VAL A 42 -8.85 -4.06 -7.32
CA VAL A 42 -7.82 -4.69 -8.17
C VAL A 42 -7.53 -6.10 -7.64
N PRO A 43 -7.56 -7.13 -8.50
CA PRO A 43 -7.26 -8.51 -8.11
C PRO A 43 -5.89 -8.62 -7.43
N CYS A 44 -5.86 -9.21 -6.24
CA CYS A 44 -4.64 -9.40 -5.45
C CYS A 44 -4.57 -10.84 -4.93
N SER A 45 -3.59 -11.60 -5.43
CA SER A 45 -3.35 -12.98 -5.01
C SER A 45 -2.80 -13.10 -3.59
N PHE A 46 -2.28 -12.00 -3.03
CA PHE A 46 -1.73 -11.96 -1.68
C PHE A 46 -2.78 -11.64 -0.61
N SER A 47 -4.01 -11.32 -1.01
CA SER A 47 -5.09 -10.94 -0.10
C SER A 47 -6.18 -12.00 -0.05
N ASN A 48 -6.66 -12.33 1.16
CA ASN A 48 -7.67 -13.36 1.37
C ASN A 48 -9.04 -13.04 0.75
N ASN A 49 -9.37 -11.74 0.56
CA ASN A 49 -10.60 -11.33 -0.13
C ASN A 49 -10.42 -11.21 -1.66
N GLY A 50 -9.24 -11.56 -2.18
CA GLY A 50 -8.93 -11.57 -3.61
C GLY A 50 -8.71 -10.18 -4.22
N LYS A 51 -8.68 -9.11 -3.40
CA LYS A 51 -8.46 -7.74 -3.86
C LYS A 51 -7.51 -6.97 -2.96
N ASN A 52 -7.02 -5.84 -3.44
CA ASN A 52 -6.08 -4.98 -2.73
C ASN A 52 -6.63 -4.44 -1.39
N LEU A 53 -7.81 -3.82 -1.40
CA LEU A 53 -8.40 -3.24 -0.19
C LEU A 53 -9.02 -4.33 0.69
N VAL A 54 -8.59 -4.39 1.95
CA VAL A 54 -9.24 -5.18 3.00
C VAL A 54 -9.75 -4.23 4.07
N THR A 55 -11.07 -4.19 4.25
CA THR A 55 -11.71 -3.35 5.25
C THR A 55 -11.61 -3.98 6.64
N TYR A 56 -11.77 -3.18 7.71
CA TYR A 56 -11.87 -3.73 9.06
C TYR A 56 -12.97 -4.79 9.21
N LYS A 57 -14.09 -4.62 8.48
CA LYS A 57 -15.17 -5.61 8.48
C LYS A 57 -14.73 -6.94 7.86
N GLU A 58 -13.92 -6.89 6.81
CA GLU A 58 -13.39 -8.10 6.15
C GLU A 58 -12.33 -8.76 7.03
N TRP A 59 -11.39 -8.00 7.62
CA TRP A 59 -10.43 -8.56 8.57
C TRP A 59 -11.11 -9.19 9.78
N ALA A 60 -12.18 -8.60 10.33
CA ALA A 60 -12.89 -9.17 11.48
C ALA A 60 -13.46 -10.59 11.23
N ASN A 61 -13.58 -11.03 9.97
CA ASN A 61 -13.99 -12.39 9.62
C ASN A 61 -12.79 -13.35 9.41
N ASP A 62 -11.57 -12.86 9.61
CA ASP A 62 -10.30 -13.57 9.45
C ASP A 62 -9.49 -13.47 10.77
N PRO A 63 -9.81 -14.31 11.77
CA PRO A 63 -9.25 -14.20 13.12
C PRO A 63 -7.74 -14.49 13.20
N GLU A 64 -7.12 -15.02 12.14
CA GLU A 64 -5.66 -15.16 12.05
C GLU A 64 -4.97 -13.84 11.67
N ASN A 65 -5.68 -12.91 11.02
CA ASN A 65 -5.18 -11.60 10.58
C ASN A 65 -5.82 -10.41 11.32
N TYR A 66 -6.91 -10.63 12.08
CA TYR A 66 -7.53 -9.64 12.97
C TYR A 66 -6.95 -9.77 14.38
N ASP A 67 -5.67 -9.43 14.52
CA ASP A 67 -5.07 -9.20 15.82
C ASP A 67 -5.03 -7.69 16.13
N ASP A 68 -4.80 -7.38 17.41
CA ASP A 68 -4.67 -6.00 17.87
C ASP A 68 -3.53 -5.27 17.15
N TYR A 69 -2.51 -6.00 16.68
CA TYR A 69 -1.36 -5.43 15.98
C TYR A 69 -1.75 -4.81 14.63
N HIS A 70 -2.47 -5.54 13.76
CA HIS A 70 -2.86 -5.03 12.45
C HIS A 70 -3.89 -3.89 12.57
N THR A 71 -4.83 -4.02 13.50
CA THR A 71 -5.89 -3.01 13.66
C THR A 71 -5.39 -1.73 14.31
N ASP A 72 -4.52 -1.81 15.32
CA ASP A 72 -3.91 -0.63 15.95
C ASP A 72 -2.90 0.05 15.03
N ASN A 73 -2.17 -0.68 14.20
CA ASN A 73 -1.28 -0.09 13.20
C ASN A 73 -2.06 0.81 12.22
N VAL A 74 -3.22 0.35 11.71
CA VAL A 74 -4.05 1.19 10.83
C VAL A 74 -4.61 2.41 11.58
N LYS A 75 -5.00 2.28 12.86
CA LYS A 75 -5.44 3.45 13.66
C LYS A 75 -4.30 4.47 13.79
N GLN A 76 -3.10 4.02 14.14
CA GLN A 76 -1.91 4.89 14.24
C GLN A 76 -1.59 5.58 12.91
N MET A 77 -1.73 4.87 11.77
CA MET A 77 -1.58 5.47 10.46
C MET A 77 -2.62 6.55 10.18
N VAL A 78 -3.88 6.32 10.52
CA VAL A 78 -4.96 7.30 10.36
C VAL A 78 -4.71 8.54 11.22
N ASP A 79 -4.33 8.35 12.48
CA ASP A 79 -4.01 9.44 13.41
C ASP A 79 -2.81 10.25 12.89
N TYR A 80 -1.74 9.57 12.45
CA TYR A 80 -0.58 10.21 11.85
C TYR A 80 -0.93 11.06 10.62
N ILE A 81 -1.82 10.57 9.75
CA ILE A 81 -2.29 11.34 8.59
C ILE A 81 -3.09 12.56 9.04
N HIS A 82 -3.99 12.43 10.03
CA HIS A 82 -4.76 13.56 10.56
C HIS A 82 -3.88 14.64 11.20
N GLU A 83 -2.74 14.26 11.77
CA GLU A 83 -1.73 15.19 12.31
C GLU A 83 -0.89 15.87 11.21
N GLY A 84 -1.15 15.58 9.93
CA GLY A 84 -0.42 16.14 8.79
C GLY A 84 0.78 15.29 8.34
N GLY A 85 0.91 14.08 8.88
CA GLY A 85 1.90 13.10 8.46
C GLY A 85 1.68 12.58 7.04
N LYS A 86 2.75 12.13 6.40
CA LYS A 86 2.72 11.54 5.05
C LYS A 86 3.29 10.13 5.10
N LEU A 87 2.45 9.14 4.81
CA LEU A 87 2.88 7.75 4.73
C LEU A 87 3.75 7.52 3.49
N PRO A 88 4.66 6.53 3.52
CA PRO A 88 5.35 6.06 2.32
C PRO A 88 4.38 5.69 1.19
N PRO A 89 4.72 5.96 -0.09
CA PRO A 89 3.96 5.49 -1.24
C PRO A 89 3.76 3.97 -1.21
N MET A 90 2.63 3.50 -1.74
CA MET A 90 2.41 2.06 -1.93
C MET A 90 3.14 1.57 -3.17
N ILE A 91 3.45 0.27 -3.20
CA ILE A 91 4.21 -0.34 -4.29
C ILE A 91 3.29 -1.31 -5.00
N VAL A 92 3.11 -1.10 -6.30
CA VAL A 92 2.19 -1.88 -7.12
C VAL A 92 2.86 -2.36 -8.40
N ASN A 93 2.39 -3.50 -8.91
CA ASN A 93 2.79 -4.00 -10.20
C ASN A 93 2.16 -3.19 -11.35
N LYS A 94 2.42 -3.61 -12.59
CA LYS A 94 1.91 -2.95 -13.82
C LYS A 94 0.39 -2.83 -13.87
N ASP A 95 -0.30 -3.78 -13.24
CA ASP A 95 -1.76 -3.91 -13.19
C ASP A 95 -2.38 -3.31 -11.91
N LEU A 96 -1.60 -2.57 -11.12
CA LEU A 96 -1.99 -1.95 -9.85
C LEU A 96 -2.23 -2.92 -8.69
N CYS A 97 -1.86 -4.20 -8.82
CA CYS A 97 -1.89 -5.15 -7.71
C CYS A 97 -0.78 -4.80 -6.71
N LEU A 98 -1.11 -4.78 -5.42
CA LEU A 98 -0.18 -4.40 -4.36
C LEU A 98 0.93 -5.45 -4.19
N TYR A 99 2.16 -4.99 -4.28
CA TYR A 99 3.32 -5.66 -3.70
C TYR A 99 3.44 -5.33 -2.21
N ASP A 100 3.18 -4.08 -1.84
CA ASP A 100 3.25 -3.60 -0.46
C ASP A 100 2.32 -2.40 -0.22
N GLY A 101 1.79 -2.31 1.00
CA GLY A 101 1.02 -1.15 1.47
C GLY A 101 -0.47 -1.39 1.73
N GLN A 102 -0.92 -2.64 1.92
CA GLN A 102 -2.33 -2.94 2.20
C GLN A 102 -2.88 -2.18 3.42
N HIS A 103 -2.15 -2.14 4.54
CA HIS A 103 -2.53 -1.34 5.72
C HIS A 103 -2.66 0.16 5.42
N ARG A 104 -1.75 0.70 4.58
CA ARG A 104 -1.80 2.10 4.15
C ARG A 104 -3.04 2.36 3.28
N LEU A 105 -3.39 1.44 2.38
CA LEU A 105 -4.60 1.53 1.57
C LEU A 105 -5.85 1.54 2.45
N THR A 106 -5.90 0.65 3.46
CA THR A 106 -7.00 0.63 4.43
C THR A 106 -7.06 1.94 5.21
N ALA A 107 -5.94 2.48 5.71
CA ALA A 107 -5.90 3.77 6.38
C ALA A 107 -6.43 4.90 5.49
N TYR A 108 -5.97 4.99 4.23
CA TYR A 108 -6.46 5.98 3.28
C TYR A 108 -7.95 5.82 2.97
N SER A 109 -8.49 4.59 2.97
CA SER A 109 -9.93 4.35 2.75
C SER A 109 -10.82 4.94 3.84
N LEU A 110 -10.28 5.12 5.06
CA LEU A 110 -11.01 5.65 6.21
C LEU A 110 -11.04 7.19 6.24
N ILE A 111 -10.24 7.86 5.40
CA ILE A 111 -10.12 9.32 5.36
C ILE A 111 -10.72 9.84 4.05
N PRO A 112 -12.00 10.23 4.01
CA PRO A 112 -12.71 10.58 2.77
C PRO A 112 -12.13 11.80 2.05
N ASP A 113 -11.48 12.70 2.78
CA ASP A 113 -10.92 13.94 2.21
C ASP A 113 -9.69 13.69 1.34
N ILE A 114 -8.99 12.57 1.53
CA ILE A 114 -7.87 12.16 0.69
C ILE A 114 -8.43 11.44 -0.53
N LYS A 115 -8.35 12.08 -1.70
CA LYS A 115 -8.81 11.50 -2.97
C LYS A 115 -7.68 10.85 -3.74
N GLU A 116 -6.51 11.49 -3.71
CA GLU A 116 -5.34 11.10 -4.48
C GLU A 116 -4.18 10.75 -3.56
N ILE A 117 -3.38 9.79 -4.00
CA ILE A 117 -2.24 9.24 -3.26
C ILE A 117 -1.09 8.94 -4.21
N GLU A 118 0.12 8.94 -3.67
CA GLU A 118 1.33 8.55 -4.40
C GLU A 118 1.55 7.04 -4.34
N ILE A 119 1.94 6.46 -5.47
CA ILE A 119 2.33 5.06 -5.61
C ILE A 119 3.59 4.92 -6.46
N TYR A 120 4.40 3.91 -6.16
CA TYR A 120 5.40 3.37 -7.07
C TYR A 120 4.74 2.30 -7.94
N LYS A 121 4.51 2.64 -9.22
CA LYS A 121 3.94 1.72 -10.21
C LYS A 121 5.04 1.11 -11.05
N GLU A 122 5.04 -0.21 -11.16
CA GLU A 122 6.00 -0.93 -12.00
C GLU A 122 5.82 -0.59 -13.50
N VAL A 123 6.93 -0.48 -14.25
CA VAL A 123 6.98 -0.21 -15.70
C VAL A 123 7.51 -1.38 -16.53
#